data_AF-A0A183V4G6-F1
#
_entry.id   AF-A0A183V4G6-F1
#
_cell.length_a   1.000
_cell.length_b   1.000
_cell.length_c   1.000
_cell.angle_alpha   90.00
_cell.angle_beta   90.00
_cell.angle_gamma   90.00
#
_symmetry.space_group_name_H-M   'P 1'
#
loop_
_entity.id
_entity.type
_entity.pdbx_description
1 polymer ?
#
loop_
_entity_poly.entity_id
_entity_poly.type
_entity_poly.pdbx_seq_one_letter_code
_entity_poly.pdbx_strand_id
1 'polypeptide(L)'
;MSMSGPTQMLAIYGGMAGLVYVETDEFRKEAPFLFVLPVIALAALTLTLSMKSKPKYFTAASFLVVAFALYLFTVNRRELGLVCMLVSASHVLYLLSFMACVRRVWISLAVTLFVYLTVLLYHCFADLYLSMPTLVIMLSLHICVVAAAVVAAGSVWHYGSKSTDSHQADSLRFVGLLSCLACSSILLLNQFGVRFDKSNYVLSLLYYVSQGLLFLANERAF
;
A
#
# COMPACT_ATOMS: atom_id res chain seq x y z
N MET A 1 -7.10 28.40 8.31
CA MET A 1 -7.14 27.24 9.22
C MET A 1 -5.70 26.87 9.52
N SER A 2 -5.26 26.88 10.78
CA SER A 2 -3.87 26.57 11.13
C SER A 2 -3.52 25.16 10.67
N MET A 3 -2.49 25.03 9.85
CA MET A 3 -2.01 23.74 9.35
C MET A 3 -1.66 22.85 10.54
N SER A 4 -2.35 21.72 10.68
CA SER A 4 -2.04 20.74 11.71
C SER A 4 -0.63 20.19 11.47
N GLY A 5 0.21 20.18 12.49
CA GLY A 5 1.57 19.64 12.36
C GLY A 5 1.56 18.13 12.06
N PRO A 6 2.65 17.57 11.51
CA PRO A 6 2.74 16.14 11.16
C PRO A 6 2.42 15.22 12.34
N THR A 7 2.82 15.61 13.56
CA THR A 7 2.50 14.89 14.79
C THR A 7 0.99 14.84 15.08
N GLN A 8 0.26 15.92 14.79
CA GLN A 8 -1.20 15.95 14.98
C GLN A 8 -1.91 15.08 13.93
N MET A 9 -1.47 15.12 12.68
CA MET A 9 -2.03 14.26 11.62
C MET A 9 -1.81 12.78 11.93
N LEU A 10 -0.63 12.42 12.45
CA LEU A 10 -0.31 11.06 12.86
C LEU A 10 -1.07 10.64 14.11
N ALA A 11 -1.32 11.55 15.06
CA ALA A 11 -2.16 11.30 16.22
C ALA A 11 -3.62 11.07 15.83
N ILE A 12 -4.16 11.83 14.88
CA ILE A 12 -5.50 11.62 14.32
C ILE A 12 -5.57 10.24 13.68
N TYR A 13 -4.66 9.94 12.74
CA TYR A 13 -4.61 8.66 12.05
C TYR A 13 -4.44 7.47 13.00
N GLY A 14 -3.46 7.54 13.90
CA GLY A 14 -3.18 6.51 14.90
C GLY A 14 -4.33 6.33 15.89
N GLY A 15 -4.99 7.42 16.30
CA GLY A 15 -6.18 7.39 17.15
C GLY A 15 -7.34 6.67 16.46
N MET A 16 -7.59 6.94 15.18
CA MET A 16 -8.61 6.22 14.41
C MET A 16 -8.25 4.75 14.25
N ALA A 17 -7.02 4.42 13.87
CA ALA A 17 -6.58 3.02 13.75
C ALA A 17 -6.67 2.26 15.08
N GLY A 18 -6.35 2.92 16.20
CA GLY A 18 -6.52 2.37 17.55
C GLY A 18 -7.99 2.15 17.91
N LEU A 19 -8.88 3.09 17.54
CA LEU A 19 -10.33 2.90 17.71
C LEU A 19 -10.82 1.71 16.89
N VAL A 20 -10.34 1.55 15.64
CA VAL A 20 -10.65 0.34 14.84
C VAL A 20 -10.22 -0.91 15.59
N TYR A 21 -9.00 -0.95 16.11
CA TYR A 21 -8.49 -2.11 16.84
C TYR A 21 -9.38 -2.49 18.04
N VAL A 22 -9.82 -1.50 18.82
CA VAL A 22 -10.68 -1.73 20.00
C VAL A 22 -12.08 -2.18 19.59
N GLU A 23 -12.73 -1.47 18.66
CA GLU A 23 -14.11 -1.74 18.24
C GLU A 23 -14.26 -3.07 17.48
N THR A 24 -13.21 -3.48 16.77
CA THR A 24 -13.21 -4.74 16.01
C THR A 24 -12.73 -5.94 16.83
N ASP A 25 -12.56 -5.79 18.14
CA ASP A 25 -12.06 -6.87 19.02
C ASP A 25 -10.76 -7.46 18.48
N GLU A 26 -9.72 -6.61 18.35
CA GLU A 26 -8.41 -6.97 17.81
C GLU A 26 -8.40 -7.35 16.31
N PHE A 27 -9.23 -6.69 15.49
CA PHE A 27 -9.44 -7.00 14.07
C PHE A 27 -10.08 -8.38 13.82
N ARG A 28 -10.77 -8.94 14.82
CA ARG A 28 -11.49 -10.23 14.69
C ARG A 28 -12.88 -10.04 14.11
N LYS A 29 -13.56 -8.94 14.43
CA LYS A 29 -14.91 -8.61 13.96
C LYS A 29 -14.85 -7.80 12.67
N GLU A 30 -15.66 -8.19 11.71
CA GLU A 30 -15.77 -7.46 10.45
C GLU A 30 -16.61 -6.19 10.64
N ALA A 31 -15.98 -5.03 10.48
CA ALA A 31 -16.64 -3.73 10.44
C ALA A 31 -16.18 -2.97 9.18
N PRO A 32 -16.79 -3.24 8.00
CA PRO A 32 -16.32 -2.76 6.70
C PRO A 32 -16.01 -1.27 6.64
N PHE A 33 -16.94 -0.45 7.11
CA PHE A 33 -16.79 1.01 7.09
C PHE A 33 -15.74 1.49 8.09
N LEU A 34 -15.74 0.91 9.29
CA LEU A 34 -14.85 1.29 10.38
C LEU A 34 -13.38 0.97 10.02
N PHE A 35 -13.14 -0.14 9.32
CA PHE A 35 -11.82 -0.56 8.83
C PHE A 35 -11.20 0.44 7.83
N VAL A 36 -12.00 1.03 6.94
CA VAL A 36 -11.47 1.92 5.89
C VAL A 36 -11.38 3.38 6.31
N LEU A 37 -12.05 3.76 7.41
CA LEU A 37 -12.13 5.13 7.91
C LEU A 37 -10.75 5.80 8.13
N PRO A 38 -9.73 5.13 8.72
CA PRO A 38 -8.41 5.74 8.90
C PRO A 38 -7.77 6.16 7.56
N VAL A 39 -8.01 5.39 6.49
CA VAL A 39 -7.43 5.63 5.16
C VAL A 39 -8.18 6.75 4.43
N ILE A 40 -9.51 6.82 4.59
CA ILE A 40 -10.31 7.95 4.09
C ILE A 40 -9.83 9.25 4.73
N ALA A 41 -9.56 9.22 6.04
CA ALA A 41 -9.03 10.38 6.73
C ALA A 41 -7.63 10.76 6.23
N LEU A 42 -6.73 9.80 5.95
CA LEU A 42 -5.45 10.10 5.29
C LEU A 42 -5.65 10.80 3.94
N ALA A 43 -6.62 10.39 3.14
CA ALA A 43 -6.93 11.07 1.88
C ALA A 43 -7.36 12.53 2.11
N ALA A 44 -8.25 12.77 3.07
CA ALA A 44 -8.70 14.12 3.42
C ALA A 44 -7.54 14.99 3.95
N LEU A 45 -6.71 14.44 4.84
CA LEU A 45 -5.52 15.10 5.36
C LEU A 45 -4.49 15.40 4.26
N THR A 46 -4.36 14.52 3.26
CA THR A 46 -3.44 14.75 2.14
C THR A 46 -3.83 16.00 1.34
N LEU A 47 -5.12 16.28 1.20
CA LEU A 47 -5.60 17.46 0.49
C LEU A 47 -5.31 18.77 1.24
N THR A 48 -5.08 18.73 2.55
CA THR A 48 -4.75 19.91 3.35
C THR A 48 -3.24 20.21 3.40
N LEU A 49 -2.39 19.29 2.93
CA LEU A 49 -0.93 19.47 2.89
C LEU A 49 -0.49 20.54 1.89
N SER A 50 0.62 21.22 2.16
CA SER A 50 1.26 22.20 1.28
C SER A 50 2.13 21.56 0.18
N MET A 51 1.62 20.55 -0.50
CA MET A 51 2.33 19.87 -1.59
C MET A 51 2.03 20.48 -2.97
N LYS A 52 2.88 20.18 -3.96
CA LYS A 52 2.59 20.40 -5.40
C LYS A 52 1.28 19.70 -5.79
N SER A 53 0.48 20.33 -6.66
CA SER A 53 -0.88 19.86 -6.96
C SER A 53 -0.93 18.43 -7.53
N LYS A 54 -0.04 18.08 -8.46
CA LYS A 54 0.00 16.74 -9.07
C LYS A 54 0.21 15.61 -8.05
N PRO A 55 1.32 15.56 -7.28
CA PRO A 55 1.53 14.50 -6.29
C PRO A 55 0.45 14.48 -5.21
N LYS A 56 -0.09 15.65 -4.83
CA LYS A 56 -1.19 15.76 -3.86
C LYS A 56 -2.43 15.00 -4.30
N TYR A 57 -2.94 15.30 -5.51
CA TYR A 57 -4.15 14.65 -6.01
C TYR A 57 -3.94 13.16 -6.30
N PHE A 58 -2.77 12.76 -6.83
CA PHE A 58 -2.46 11.34 -7.05
C PHE A 58 -2.40 10.54 -5.74
N THR A 59 -1.80 11.11 -4.70
CA THR A 59 -1.71 10.47 -3.37
C THR A 59 -3.09 10.36 -2.73
N ALA A 60 -3.88 11.44 -2.73
CA ALA A 60 -5.22 11.42 -2.17
C ALA A 60 -6.13 10.43 -2.93
N ALA A 61 -6.06 10.41 -4.27
CA ALA A 61 -6.80 9.46 -5.09
C ALA A 61 -6.38 8.01 -4.82
N SER A 62 -5.08 7.75 -4.64
CA SER A 62 -4.58 6.44 -4.24
C SER A 62 -5.22 5.96 -2.94
N PHE A 63 -5.24 6.79 -1.89
CA PHE A 63 -5.86 6.45 -0.61
C PHE A 63 -7.37 6.22 -0.71
N LEU A 64 -8.10 7.02 -1.50
CA LEU A 64 -9.53 6.82 -1.72
C LEU A 64 -9.82 5.51 -2.48
N VAL A 65 -9.06 5.22 -3.53
CA VAL A 65 -9.25 4.01 -4.34
C VAL A 65 -8.96 2.75 -3.53
N VAL A 66 -7.90 2.74 -2.71
CA VAL A 66 -7.62 1.57 -1.85
C VAL A 66 -8.64 1.44 -0.72
N ALA A 67 -9.11 2.54 -0.14
CA ALA A 67 -10.20 2.51 0.85
C ALA A 67 -11.47 1.91 0.25
N PHE A 68 -11.85 2.30 -0.97
CA PHE A 68 -12.99 1.74 -1.67
C PHE A 68 -12.79 0.25 -2.00
N ALA A 69 -11.60 -0.14 -2.46
CA ALA A 69 -11.27 -1.54 -2.75
C ALA A 69 -11.38 -2.43 -1.50
N LEU A 70 -10.88 -1.97 -0.36
CA LEU A 70 -10.93 -2.71 0.91
C LEU A 70 -12.33 -2.76 1.49
N TYR A 71 -13.12 -1.69 1.33
CA TYR A 71 -14.53 -1.71 1.66
C TYR A 71 -15.24 -2.83 0.88
N LEU A 72 -15.05 -2.89 -0.44
CA LEU A 72 -15.61 -3.95 -1.28
C LEU A 72 -15.10 -5.33 -0.87
N PHE A 73 -13.82 -5.47 -0.52
CA PHE A 73 -13.25 -6.73 -0.06
C PHE A 73 -13.93 -7.25 1.21
N THR A 74 -14.19 -6.35 2.17
CA THR A 74 -14.86 -6.71 3.43
C THR A 74 -16.35 -7.00 3.24
N VAL A 75 -17.05 -6.29 2.35
CA VAL A 75 -18.49 -6.50 2.09
C VAL A 75 -18.75 -7.70 1.18
N ASN A 76 -17.95 -7.89 0.13
CA ASN A 76 -18.15 -8.92 -0.88
C ASN A 76 -16.84 -9.58 -1.30
N ARG A 77 -16.44 -10.60 -0.54
CA ARG A 77 -15.21 -11.38 -0.76
C ARG A 77 -15.18 -12.17 -2.09
N ARG A 78 -16.31 -12.31 -2.78
CA ARG A 78 -16.39 -13.10 -4.03
C ARG A 78 -15.75 -12.40 -5.22
N GLU A 79 -15.70 -11.07 -5.21
CA GLU A 79 -15.17 -10.25 -6.31
C GLU A 79 -13.68 -9.92 -6.13
N LEU A 80 -12.86 -10.92 -5.80
CA LEU A 80 -11.44 -10.74 -5.50
C LEU A 80 -10.67 -10.12 -6.67
N GLY A 81 -11.03 -10.46 -7.91
CA GLY A 81 -10.42 -9.89 -9.11
C GLY A 81 -10.63 -8.38 -9.22
N LEU A 82 -11.86 -7.91 -8.99
CA LEU A 82 -12.18 -6.48 -9.01
C LEU A 82 -11.44 -5.73 -7.90
N VAL A 83 -11.46 -6.27 -6.67
CA VAL A 83 -10.71 -5.70 -5.54
C VAL A 83 -9.23 -5.55 -5.90
N CYS A 84 -8.63 -6.62 -6.45
CA CYS A 84 -7.24 -6.65 -6.85
C CYS A 84 -6.90 -5.59 -7.91
N MET A 85 -7.77 -5.40 -8.90
CA MET A 85 -7.62 -4.36 -9.92
C MET A 85 -7.69 -2.96 -9.33
N LEU A 86 -8.63 -2.69 -8.42
CA LEU A 86 -8.72 -1.40 -7.74
C LEU A 86 -7.50 -1.12 -6.86
N VAL A 87 -7.05 -2.09 -6.07
CA VAL A 87 -5.82 -1.94 -5.26
C VAL A 87 -4.61 -1.69 -6.17
N SER A 88 -4.50 -2.39 -7.29
CA SER A 88 -3.46 -2.15 -8.29
C SER A 88 -3.52 -0.73 -8.85
N ALA A 89 -4.71 -0.25 -9.23
CA ALA A 89 -4.91 1.11 -9.70
C ALA A 89 -4.51 2.14 -8.62
N SER A 90 -4.83 1.90 -7.36
CA SER A 90 -4.38 2.74 -6.24
C SER A 90 -2.85 2.82 -6.16
N HIS A 91 -2.14 1.69 -6.28
CA HIS A 91 -0.68 1.69 -6.23
C HIS A 91 -0.04 2.33 -7.47
N VAL A 92 -0.66 2.19 -8.65
CA VAL A 92 -0.25 2.95 -9.84
C VAL A 92 -0.40 4.45 -9.62
N LEU A 93 -1.52 4.91 -9.07
CA LEU A 93 -1.72 6.32 -8.72
C LEU A 93 -0.66 6.81 -7.73
N TYR A 94 -0.35 6.00 -6.70
CA TYR A 94 0.70 6.35 -5.74
C TYR A 94 2.07 6.41 -6.42
N LEU A 95 2.42 5.44 -7.27
CA LEU A 95 3.68 5.44 -8.02
C LEU A 95 3.81 6.70 -8.89
N LEU A 96 2.75 7.08 -9.60
CA LEU A 96 2.71 8.30 -10.42
C LEU A 96 2.94 9.58 -9.61
N SER A 97 2.65 9.58 -8.30
CA SER A 97 2.90 10.74 -7.44
C SER A 97 4.39 11.10 -7.32
N PHE A 98 5.29 10.11 -7.37
CA PHE A 98 6.74 10.33 -7.18
C PHE A 98 7.61 9.73 -8.29
N MET A 99 7.01 9.16 -9.36
CA MET A 99 7.77 8.56 -10.47
C MET A 99 8.75 9.55 -11.12
N ALA A 100 8.38 10.83 -11.17
CA ALA A 100 9.25 11.89 -11.69
C ALA A 100 10.53 12.10 -10.85
N CYS A 101 10.52 11.70 -9.57
CA CYS A 101 11.67 11.77 -8.67
C CYS A 101 12.75 10.72 -9.00
N VAL A 102 12.38 9.65 -9.71
CA VAL A 102 13.29 8.55 -10.06
C VAL A 102 14.35 9.02 -11.07
N ARG A 103 15.63 8.94 -10.69
CA ARG A 103 16.76 9.25 -11.57
C ARG A 103 17.30 8.03 -12.29
N ARG A 104 17.58 6.97 -11.54
CA ARG A 104 18.21 5.73 -11.99
C ARG A 104 17.57 4.58 -11.23
N VAL A 105 17.35 3.46 -11.90
CA VAL A 105 16.79 2.25 -11.29
C VAL A 105 17.87 1.48 -10.53
N TRP A 106 17.56 1.02 -9.32
CA TRP A 106 18.40 0.10 -8.55
C TRP A 106 18.24 -1.32 -9.08
N ILE A 107 19.09 -1.66 -10.06
CA ILE A 107 19.03 -2.94 -10.78
C ILE A 107 19.14 -4.13 -9.83
N SER A 108 20.04 -4.08 -8.84
CA SER A 108 20.16 -5.17 -7.85
C SER A 108 18.86 -5.42 -7.10
N LEU A 109 18.17 -4.37 -6.64
CA LEU A 109 16.87 -4.50 -5.98
C LEU A 109 15.81 -5.05 -6.93
N ALA A 110 15.81 -4.60 -8.19
CA ALA A 110 14.88 -5.08 -9.21
C ALA A 110 15.07 -6.58 -9.50
N VAL A 111 16.32 -7.05 -9.63
CA VAL A 111 16.64 -8.48 -9.83
C VAL A 111 16.23 -9.29 -8.60
N THR A 112 16.55 -8.84 -7.39
CA THR A 112 16.15 -9.53 -6.15
C THR A 112 14.62 -9.66 -6.05
N LEU A 113 13.89 -8.58 -6.33
CA LEU A 113 12.42 -8.61 -6.30
C LEU A 113 11.84 -9.47 -7.43
N PHE A 114 12.45 -9.47 -8.62
CA PHE A 114 12.04 -10.35 -9.70
C PHE A 114 12.13 -11.82 -9.30
N VAL A 115 13.29 -12.25 -8.77
CA VAL A 115 13.49 -13.63 -8.28
C VAL A 115 12.49 -13.96 -7.17
N TYR A 116 12.34 -13.07 -6.19
CA TYR A 116 11.36 -13.22 -5.11
C TYR A 116 9.94 -13.42 -5.64
N LEU A 117 9.50 -12.58 -6.58
CA LEU A 117 8.16 -12.67 -7.17
C LEU A 117 7.97 -13.96 -7.96
N THR A 118 8.96 -14.40 -8.74
CA THR A 118 8.87 -15.67 -9.47
C THR A 118 8.67 -16.84 -8.50
N VAL A 119 9.42 -16.89 -7.41
CA VAL A 119 9.27 -17.94 -6.38
C VAL A 119 7.90 -17.87 -5.71
N LEU A 120 7.46 -16.67 -5.32
CA LEU A 120 6.16 -16.47 -4.68
C LEU A 120 4.99 -16.88 -5.60
N LEU A 121 5.00 -16.41 -6.85
CA LEU A 121 3.95 -16.70 -7.82
C LEU A 121 3.92 -18.18 -8.20
N TYR A 122 5.10 -18.80 -8.37
CA TYR A 122 5.17 -20.24 -8.60
C TYR A 122 4.58 -21.02 -7.44
N HIS A 123 4.99 -20.70 -6.20
CA HIS A 123 4.50 -21.40 -5.02
C HIS A 123 2.99 -21.22 -4.79
N CYS A 124 2.45 -20.03 -5.05
CA CYS A 124 1.03 -19.76 -4.85
C CYS A 124 0.14 -20.23 -6.02
N PHE A 125 0.63 -20.23 -7.26
CA PHE A 125 -0.24 -20.33 -8.44
C PHE A 125 0.08 -21.45 -9.42
N ALA A 126 1.16 -22.23 -9.25
CA ALA A 126 1.57 -23.26 -10.21
C ALA A 126 0.41 -24.15 -10.68
N ASP A 127 -0.42 -24.65 -9.76
CA ASP A 127 -1.55 -25.53 -10.06
C ASP A 127 -2.85 -24.77 -10.43
N LEU A 128 -2.88 -23.45 -10.19
CA LEU A 128 -4.07 -22.59 -10.38
C LEU A 128 -4.11 -21.90 -11.75
N TYR A 129 -3.00 -21.86 -12.48
CA TYR A 129 -2.94 -21.20 -13.80
C TYR A 129 -3.95 -21.74 -14.81
N LEU A 130 -4.23 -23.06 -14.77
CA LEU A 130 -5.16 -23.69 -15.70
C LEU A 130 -6.63 -23.59 -15.24
N SER A 131 -6.87 -23.51 -13.93
CA SER A 131 -8.22 -23.52 -13.37
C SER A 131 -8.84 -22.13 -13.25
N MET A 132 -8.05 -21.11 -12.88
CA MET A 132 -8.54 -19.74 -12.68
C MET A 132 -7.57 -18.69 -13.28
N PRO A 133 -7.29 -18.75 -14.60
CA PRO A 133 -6.25 -17.95 -15.24
C PRO A 133 -6.44 -16.44 -15.07
N THR A 134 -7.68 -15.95 -15.18
CA THR A 134 -7.99 -14.52 -15.07
C THR A 134 -7.66 -13.96 -13.70
N LEU A 135 -8.02 -14.69 -12.64
CA LEU A 135 -7.75 -14.29 -11.26
C LEU A 135 -6.25 -14.30 -10.96
N VAL A 136 -5.56 -15.35 -11.40
CA VAL A 136 -4.11 -15.49 -11.24
C VAL A 136 -3.37 -14.35 -11.94
N ILE A 137 -3.77 -13.97 -13.16
CA ILE A 137 -3.19 -12.84 -13.88
C ILE A 137 -3.42 -11.53 -13.13
N MET A 138 -4.62 -11.28 -12.62
CA MET A 138 -4.92 -10.05 -11.85
C MET A 138 -4.09 -9.95 -10.57
N LEU A 139 -3.98 -11.04 -9.80
CA LEU A 139 -3.17 -11.09 -8.58
C LEU A 139 -1.67 -10.96 -8.88
N SER A 140 -1.19 -11.59 -9.95
CA SER A 140 0.18 -11.45 -10.42
C SER A 140 0.49 -10.01 -10.82
N LEU A 141 -0.42 -9.36 -11.55
CA LEU A 141 -0.29 -7.96 -11.93
C LEU A 141 -0.23 -7.06 -10.69
N HIS A 142 -1.10 -7.29 -9.70
CA HIS A 142 -1.09 -6.52 -8.46
C HIS A 142 0.25 -6.57 -7.74
N ILE A 143 0.78 -7.78 -7.50
CA ILE A 143 2.05 -7.90 -6.76
C ILE A 143 3.23 -7.32 -7.57
N CYS A 144 3.19 -7.43 -8.90
CA CYS A 144 4.17 -6.79 -9.79
C CYS A 144 4.11 -5.26 -9.72
N VAL A 145 2.91 -4.66 -9.68
CA VAL A 145 2.74 -3.20 -9.52
C VAL A 145 3.32 -2.72 -8.18
N VAL A 146 3.02 -3.43 -7.09
CA VAL A 146 3.56 -3.09 -5.76
C VAL A 146 5.08 -3.22 -5.75
N ALA A 147 5.63 -4.30 -6.32
CA ALA A 147 7.07 -4.49 -6.41
C ALA A 147 7.75 -3.41 -7.28
N ALA A 148 7.15 -3.02 -8.41
CA ALA A 148 7.65 -1.93 -9.23
C ALA A 148 7.68 -0.61 -8.44
N ALA A 149 6.67 -0.35 -7.60
CA ALA A 149 6.67 0.79 -6.70
C ALA A 149 7.79 0.71 -5.64
N VAL A 150 8.04 -0.47 -5.06
CA VAL A 150 9.17 -0.71 -4.15
C VAL A 150 10.50 -0.44 -4.84
N VAL A 151 10.71 -0.94 -6.06
CA VAL A 151 11.91 -0.67 -6.85
C VAL A 151 12.07 0.83 -7.09
N ALA A 152 11.00 1.52 -7.48
CA ALA A 152 11.04 2.97 -7.73
C ALA A 152 11.40 3.75 -6.45
N ALA A 153 10.76 3.46 -5.32
CA ALA A 153 11.04 4.14 -4.07
C ALA A 153 12.44 3.82 -3.52
N GLY A 154 12.87 2.56 -3.59
CA GLY A 154 14.22 2.16 -3.19
C GLY A 154 15.29 2.79 -4.09
N SER A 155 14.98 3.00 -5.36
CA SER A 155 15.85 3.70 -6.31
C SER A 155 16.03 5.18 -5.96
N VAL A 156 14.94 5.86 -5.57
CA VAL A 156 14.98 7.25 -5.10
C VAL A 156 15.77 7.34 -3.80
N TRP A 157 15.52 6.43 -2.85
CA TRP A 157 16.25 6.41 -1.59
C TRP A 157 17.76 6.15 -1.78
N HIS A 158 18.14 5.20 -2.64
CA HIS A 158 19.54 4.81 -2.81
C HIS A 158 20.35 5.80 -3.66
N TYR A 159 19.79 6.34 -4.74
CA TYR A 159 20.50 7.24 -5.66
C TYR A 159 20.16 8.73 -5.47
N GLY A 160 19.26 9.05 -4.54
CA GLY A 160 18.72 10.37 -4.32
C GLY A 160 17.57 10.72 -5.28
N SER A 161 16.75 11.68 -4.85
CA SER A 161 15.67 12.27 -5.65
C SER A 161 16.22 13.30 -6.64
N LYS A 162 15.55 13.43 -7.80
CA LYS A 162 15.71 14.59 -8.69
C LYS A 162 15.11 15.87 -8.09
N SER A 163 14.16 15.72 -7.17
CA SER A 163 13.55 16.81 -6.40
C SER A 163 14.35 17.05 -5.12
N THR A 164 14.20 18.22 -4.51
CA THR A 164 14.73 18.55 -3.18
C THR A 164 13.93 17.86 -2.08
N ASP A 165 13.71 16.56 -2.22
CA ASP A 165 12.98 15.77 -1.23
C ASP A 165 13.95 15.39 -0.09
N SER A 166 13.45 15.33 1.14
CA SER A 166 14.28 14.89 2.27
C SER A 166 14.60 13.40 2.16
N HIS A 167 15.85 13.01 2.36
CA HIS A 167 16.26 11.59 2.34
C HIS A 167 15.46 10.73 3.35
N GLN A 168 15.00 11.36 4.44
CA GLN A 168 14.11 10.71 5.40
C GLN A 168 12.74 10.37 4.77
N ALA A 169 12.13 11.28 4.00
CA ALA A 169 10.88 11.03 3.29
C ALA A 169 11.01 9.84 2.32
N ASP A 170 12.12 9.76 1.59
CA ASP A 170 12.37 8.67 0.64
C ASP A 170 12.52 7.31 1.35
N SER A 171 13.18 7.29 2.50
CA SER A 171 13.29 6.08 3.33
C SER A 171 11.93 5.62 3.86
N LEU A 172 11.08 6.53 4.32
CA LEU A 172 9.72 6.22 4.79
C LEU A 172 8.87 5.65 3.65
N ARG A 173 8.99 6.22 2.44
CA ARG A 173 8.30 5.73 1.24
C ARG A 173 8.71 4.30 0.92
N PHE A 174 10.01 4.03 0.93
CA PHE A 174 10.55 2.71 0.64
C PHE A 174 10.10 1.67 1.67
N VAL A 175 10.21 1.96 2.96
CA VAL A 175 9.76 1.05 4.04
C VAL A 175 8.25 0.85 4.02
N GLY A 176 7.47 1.89 3.74
CA GLY A 176 6.01 1.80 3.56
C GLY A 176 5.64 0.85 2.43
N LEU A 177 6.20 1.04 1.23
CA LEU A 177 5.93 0.17 0.08
C LEU A 177 6.44 -1.26 0.29
N LEU A 178 7.57 -1.43 0.99
CA LEU A 178 8.07 -2.77 1.35
C LEU A 178 7.12 -3.48 2.31
N SER A 179 6.56 -2.75 3.29
CA SER A 179 5.53 -3.26 4.20
C SER A 179 4.26 -3.62 3.43
N CYS A 180 3.87 -2.81 2.44
CA CYS A 180 2.77 -3.11 1.54
C CYS A 180 3.01 -4.40 0.72
N LEU A 181 4.23 -4.57 0.16
CA LEU A 181 4.60 -5.77 -0.58
C LEU A 181 4.54 -7.01 0.31
N ALA A 182 5.05 -6.92 1.54
CA ALA A 182 4.96 -7.99 2.53
C ALA A 182 3.50 -8.29 2.87
N CYS A 183 2.64 -7.26 3.04
CA CYS A 183 1.21 -7.43 3.28
C CYS A 183 0.52 -8.19 2.13
N SER A 184 0.73 -7.76 0.89
CA SER A 184 0.18 -8.43 -0.29
C SER A 184 0.71 -9.86 -0.43
N SER A 185 1.99 -10.09 -0.11
CA SER A 185 2.60 -11.43 -0.17
C SER A 185 2.00 -12.38 0.87
N ILE A 186 1.83 -11.93 2.11
CA ILE A 186 1.18 -12.71 3.18
C ILE A 186 -0.27 -13.01 2.81
N LEU A 187 -0.99 -12.05 2.22
CA LEU A 187 -2.36 -12.26 1.77
C LEU A 187 -2.44 -13.35 0.70
N LEU A 188 -1.56 -13.32 -0.30
CA LEU A 188 -1.49 -14.34 -1.35
C LEU A 188 -1.15 -15.72 -0.77
N LEU A 189 -0.14 -15.80 0.10
CA LEU A 189 0.24 -17.06 0.76
C LEU A 189 -0.91 -17.61 1.59
N ASN A 190 -1.58 -16.77 2.38
CA ASN A 190 -2.69 -17.20 3.22
C ASN A 190 -3.90 -17.71 2.42
N GLN A 191 -4.08 -17.22 1.20
CA GLN A 191 -5.22 -17.57 0.35
C GLN A 191 -4.95 -18.76 -0.58
N PHE A 192 -3.74 -18.88 -1.11
CA PHE A 192 -3.41 -19.86 -2.16
C PHE A 192 -2.23 -20.78 -1.82
N GLY A 193 -1.42 -20.44 -0.81
CA GLY A 193 -0.31 -21.25 -0.34
C GLY A 193 -0.61 -21.95 0.98
N VAL A 194 -0.09 -21.39 2.08
CA VAL A 194 -0.24 -21.93 3.43
C VAL A 194 -1.09 -20.99 4.29
N ARG A 195 -2.12 -21.54 4.93
CA ARG A 195 -3.01 -20.78 5.82
C ARG A 195 -2.29 -20.47 7.14
N PHE A 196 -2.27 -19.19 7.52
CA PHE A 196 -1.66 -18.75 8.77
C PHE A 196 -2.71 -18.46 9.83
N ASP A 197 -2.50 -18.98 11.05
CA ASP A 197 -3.28 -18.56 12.21
C ASP A 197 -3.01 -17.08 12.53
N LYS A 198 -4.08 -16.30 12.79
CA LYS A 198 -4.05 -14.85 13.06
C LYS A 198 -3.56 -13.96 11.90
N SER A 199 -3.67 -14.41 10.66
CA SER A 199 -3.32 -13.63 9.46
C SER A 199 -3.97 -12.23 9.44
N ASN A 200 -5.22 -12.11 9.90
CA ASN A 200 -5.98 -10.86 9.84
C ASN A 200 -5.35 -9.73 10.68
N TYR A 201 -4.81 -10.07 11.86
CA TYR A 201 -4.16 -9.09 12.73
C TYR A 201 -2.88 -8.55 12.07
N VAL A 202 -2.02 -9.47 11.60
CA VAL A 202 -0.75 -9.12 10.95
C VAL A 202 -0.98 -8.29 9.70
N LEU A 203 -1.94 -8.70 8.85
CA LEU A 203 -2.31 -7.98 7.63
C LEU A 203 -2.82 -6.57 7.94
N SER A 204 -3.74 -6.42 8.91
CA SER A 204 -4.32 -5.12 9.26
C SER A 204 -3.26 -4.17 9.84
N LEU A 205 -2.41 -4.68 10.72
CA LEU A 205 -1.31 -3.91 11.31
C LEU A 205 -0.34 -3.44 10.22
N LEU A 206 0.15 -4.35 9.40
CA LEU A 206 1.12 -4.06 8.35
C LEU A 206 0.54 -3.10 7.30
N TYR A 207 -0.75 -3.24 6.99
CA TYR A 207 -1.48 -2.33 6.13
C TYR A 207 -1.54 -0.91 6.70
N TYR A 208 -1.99 -0.74 7.96
CA TYR A 208 -2.07 0.60 8.55
C TYR A 208 -0.69 1.24 8.73
N VAL A 209 0.31 0.47 9.14
CA VAL A 209 1.70 0.96 9.21
C VAL A 209 2.16 1.43 7.83
N SER A 210 1.92 0.62 6.78
CA SER A 210 2.24 1.00 5.41
C SER A 210 1.57 2.33 5.03
N GLN A 211 0.25 2.45 5.14
CA GLN A 211 -0.47 3.67 4.71
C GLN A 211 -0.01 4.91 5.48
N GLY A 212 0.24 4.80 6.79
CA GLY A 212 0.78 5.89 7.60
C GLY A 212 2.17 6.34 7.13
N LEU A 213 3.05 5.40 6.80
CA LEU A 213 4.39 5.71 6.27
C LEU A 213 4.33 6.38 4.90
N LEU A 214 3.44 5.91 4.01
CA LEU A 214 3.24 6.49 2.68
C LEU A 214 2.71 7.93 2.74
N PHE A 215 1.85 8.22 3.72
CA PHE A 215 1.37 9.57 3.98
C PHE A 215 2.50 10.50 4.45
N LEU A 216 3.25 10.08 5.48
CA LEU A 216 4.37 10.86 6.02
C LEU A 216 5.47 11.12 4.99
N ALA A 217 5.75 10.13 4.14
CA ALA A 217 6.72 10.28 3.06
C ALA A 217 6.34 11.40 2.08
N ASN A 218 5.05 11.66 1.89
CA ASN A 218 4.58 12.69 0.98
C ASN A 218 4.47 14.07 1.66
N GLU A 219 4.16 14.11 2.95
CA GLU A 219 4.24 15.35 3.74
C GLU A 219 5.68 15.89 3.82
N ARG A 220 6.67 15.03 4.08
CA ARG A 220 8.08 15.45 4.25
C ARG A 220 8.88 15.65 2.96
N ALA A 221 8.23 15.47 1.81
CA ALA A 221 8.86 15.67 0.51
C ALA A 221 8.76 17.13 0.02
N PHE A 222 7.90 17.98 0.62
CA PHE A 222 7.61 19.32 0.10
C PHE A 222 7.50 20.40 1.18
#